data_AF-A0A2S7Q248-F1
#
_entry.id   AF-A0A2S7Q248-F1
#
_cell.length_a   1.000
_cell.length_b   1.000
_cell.length_c   1.000
_cell.angle_alpha   90.00
_cell.angle_beta   90.00
_cell.angle_gamma   90.00
#
_symmetry.space_group_name_H-M   'P 1'
#
loop_
_entity.id
_entity.type
_entity.pdbx_description
1 polymer ?
#
loop_
_entity_poly.entity_id
_entity_poly.type
_entity_poly.pdbx_seq_one_letter_code
_entity_poly.pdbx_strand_id
1 'polypeptide(L)'
;MHPRYLFAASVCFPSQVPAALTSTPPYFNLTAISAINNVSLFQCWQLTTPIASSVQNGLVGSMVQSLGVLGGGNATYSYLPANFAGSAHAAPAPQYVVFLSGKMIVTVPSTTEKAIFTGGPNSVIIAADTADKSTVGHVTGTLDEPVTALQIPFSGGEIPPYRVLYNGICKSRELNFL
;
A
#
# COMPACT_ATOMS: atom_id res chain seq x y z
N MET A 1 -77.01 -6.23 -20.79
CA MET A 1 -75.73 -5.51 -21.02
C MET A 1 -74.76 -5.94 -19.91
N HIS A 2 -73.68 -6.65 -20.24
CA HIS A 2 -72.62 -7.04 -19.30
C HIS A 2 -71.30 -6.46 -19.82
N PRO A 3 -70.54 -5.66 -19.05
CA PRO A 3 -69.25 -5.17 -19.48
C PRO A 3 -68.18 -6.26 -19.29
N ARG A 4 -67.41 -6.52 -20.34
CA ARG A 4 -66.23 -7.39 -20.30
C ARG A 4 -65.05 -6.55 -19.81
N TYR A 5 -64.47 -6.90 -18.67
CA TYR A 5 -63.21 -6.32 -18.22
C TYR A 5 -62.03 -7.13 -18.78
N LEU A 6 -61.18 -6.47 -19.55
CA LEU A 6 -59.89 -6.99 -20.02
C LEU A 6 -58.83 -6.69 -18.96
N PHE A 7 -58.19 -7.74 -18.42
CA PHE A 7 -56.98 -7.61 -17.60
C PHE A 7 -55.76 -7.53 -18.50
N ALA A 8 -55.03 -6.41 -18.46
CA ALA A 8 -53.71 -6.29 -19.07
C ALA A 8 -52.66 -6.82 -18.10
N ALA A 9 -51.98 -7.91 -18.47
CA ALA A 9 -50.84 -8.43 -17.71
C ALA A 9 -49.59 -7.59 -18.02
N SER A 10 -49.11 -6.83 -17.04
CA SER A 10 -47.86 -6.07 -17.14
C SER A 10 -46.68 -7.00 -16.88
N VAL A 11 -45.83 -7.19 -17.89
CA VAL A 11 -44.61 -8.02 -17.79
C VAL A 11 -43.47 -7.14 -17.27
N CYS A 12 -43.11 -7.28 -15.99
CA CYS A 12 -41.90 -6.70 -15.45
C CYS A 12 -40.68 -7.47 -15.99
N PHE A 13 -39.91 -6.87 -16.89
CA PHE A 13 -38.56 -7.32 -17.20
C PHE A 13 -37.61 -6.81 -16.11
N PRO A 14 -36.90 -7.68 -15.37
CA PRO A 14 -35.88 -7.23 -14.44
C PRO A 14 -34.73 -6.62 -15.24
N SER A 15 -34.46 -5.33 -15.01
CA SER A 15 -33.25 -4.66 -15.49
C SER A 15 -32.02 -5.36 -14.92
N GLN A 16 -31.33 -6.15 -15.75
CA GLN A 16 -30.03 -6.72 -15.40
C GLN A 16 -28.99 -5.60 -15.45
N VAL A 17 -28.63 -5.06 -14.29
CA VAL A 17 -27.44 -4.20 -14.15
C VAL A 17 -26.21 -5.07 -14.43
N PRO A 18 -25.34 -4.73 -15.40
CA PRO A 18 -24.10 -5.45 -15.58
C PRO A 18 -23.25 -5.33 -14.31
N ALA A 19 -22.91 -6.45 -13.70
CA ALA A 19 -21.89 -6.47 -12.66
C ALA A 19 -20.57 -5.99 -13.28
N ALA A 20 -20.02 -4.90 -12.77
CA ALA A 20 -18.67 -4.49 -13.13
C ALA A 20 -17.70 -5.60 -12.71
N LEU A 21 -17.07 -6.25 -13.68
CA LEU A 21 -15.95 -7.15 -13.43
C LEU A 21 -14.77 -6.31 -12.94
N THR A 22 -14.60 -6.17 -11.63
CA THR A 22 -13.35 -5.65 -11.06
C THR A 22 -12.29 -6.74 -11.25
N SER A 23 -11.54 -6.67 -12.35
CA SER A 23 -10.40 -7.56 -12.55
C SER A 23 -9.36 -7.27 -11.49
N THR A 24 -8.99 -8.26 -10.66
CA THR A 24 -7.88 -8.12 -9.73
C THR A 24 -6.63 -7.67 -10.49
N PRO A 25 -5.89 -6.66 -9.99
CA PRO A 25 -4.64 -6.25 -10.63
C PRO A 25 -3.69 -7.44 -10.74
N PRO A 26 -2.93 -7.56 -11.85
CA PRO A 26 -2.00 -8.68 -12.04
C PRO A 26 -0.78 -8.63 -11.11
N TYR A 27 -0.49 -7.45 -10.53
CA TYR A 27 0.70 -7.21 -9.71
C TYR A 27 0.38 -6.22 -8.59
N PHE A 28 1.13 -6.35 -7.50
CA PHE A 28 1.04 -5.45 -6.36
C PHE A 28 1.90 -4.20 -6.56
N ASN A 29 1.30 -3.02 -6.39
CA ASN A 29 2.03 -1.75 -6.38
C ASN A 29 2.01 -1.15 -4.98
N LEU A 30 3.09 -0.45 -4.65
CA LEU A 30 3.25 0.23 -3.38
C LEU A 30 4.15 1.46 -3.54
N THR A 31 4.01 2.40 -2.62
CA THR A 31 4.96 3.53 -2.57
C THR A 31 6.22 3.07 -1.84
N ALA A 32 7.38 3.41 -2.39
CA ALA A 32 8.66 3.25 -1.74
C ALA A 32 9.28 4.61 -1.42
N ILE A 33 9.95 4.70 -0.28
CA ILE A 33 10.93 5.75 0.02
C ILE A 33 12.27 5.20 -0.46
N SER A 34 12.78 5.72 -1.56
CA SER A 34 14.06 5.32 -2.16
C SER A 34 15.04 6.49 -2.09
N ALA A 35 16.16 6.40 -2.80
CA ALA A 35 17.10 7.51 -2.93
C ALA A 35 17.75 7.56 -4.32
N ILE A 36 17.98 8.77 -4.81
CA ILE A 36 18.75 9.06 -6.03
C ILE A 36 19.76 10.15 -5.67
N ASN A 37 21.02 9.99 -6.07
CA ASN A 37 22.09 10.96 -5.82
C ASN A 37 22.20 11.37 -4.33
N ASN A 38 22.14 10.39 -3.41
CA ASN A 38 22.23 10.57 -1.96
C ASN A 38 21.07 11.35 -1.31
N VAL A 39 19.97 11.57 -2.04
CA VAL A 39 18.77 12.25 -1.54
C VAL A 39 17.58 11.31 -1.62
N SER A 40 16.83 11.18 -0.52
CA SER A 40 15.62 10.36 -0.52
C SER A 40 14.57 10.92 -1.48
N LEU A 41 13.65 10.08 -1.94
CA LEU A 41 12.48 10.46 -2.73
C LEU A 41 11.40 9.39 -2.63
N PHE A 42 10.16 9.73 -2.98
CA PHE A 42 9.13 8.73 -3.20
C PHE A 42 9.23 8.15 -4.61
N GLN A 43 8.92 6.86 -4.73
CA GLN A 43 8.71 6.19 -6.01
C GLN A 43 7.50 5.27 -5.94
N CYS A 44 6.77 5.17 -7.04
CA CYS A 44 5.75 4.15 -7.17
C CYS A 44 6.41 2.89 -7.73
N TRP A 45 6.41 1.82 -6.94
CA TRP A 45 7.00 0.54 -7.30
C TRP A 45 5.92 -0.48 -7.60
N GLN A 46 6.24 -1.40 -8.51
CA GLN A 46 5.44 -2.58 -8.82
C GLN A 46 6.30 -3.82 -8.60
N LEU A 47 5.86 -4.70 -7.70
CA LEU A 47 6.52 -5.99 -7.53
C LEU A 47 6.34 -6.83 -8.80
N THR A 48 7.40 -7.50 -9.23
CA THR A 48 7.37 -8.28 -10.48
C THR A 48 6.86 -9.69 -10.29
N THR A 49 6.76 -10.17 -9.05
CA THR A 49 6.05 -11.42 -8.73
C THR A 49 4.55 -11.18 -8.85
N PRO A 50 3.84 -11.90 -9.73
CA PRO A 50 2.39 -11.72 -9.89
C PRO A 50 1.62 -12.03 -8.63
N ILE A 51 0.47 -11.37 -8.47
CA ILE A 51 -0.54 -11.78 -7.50
C ILE A 51 -1.12 -13.11 -7.98
N ALA A 52 -1.19 -14.10 -7.08
CA ALA A 52 -1.64 -15.45 -7.40
C ALA A 52 -2.84 -15.85 -6.53
N SER A 53 -3.62 -16.81 -7.03
CA SER A 53 -4.63 -17.50 -6.23
C SER A 53 -3.95 -18.41 -5.20
N SER A 54 -4.38 -18.31 -3.94
CA SER A 54 -3.88 -19.17 -2.88
C SER A 54 -4.44 -20.58 -2.98
N VAL A 55 -3.56 -21.55 -2.75
CA VAL A 55 -3.90 -22.98 -2.55
C VAL A 55 -3.70 -23.41 -1.10
N GLN A 56 -3.34 -22.47 -0.22
CA GLN A 56 -3.12 -22.75 1.19
C GLN A 56 -4.45 -23.03 1.89
N ASN A 57 -4.52 -24.13 2.66
CA ASN A 57 -5.68 -24.46 3.47
C ASN A 57 -6.12 -23.26 4.32
N GLY A 58 -7.41 -22.92 4.26
CA GLY A 58 -7.99 -21.75 4.95
C GLY A 58 -7.95 -20.44 4.16
N LEU A 59 -7.23 -20.39 3.04
CA LEU A 59 -7.16 -19.22 2.14
C LEU A 59 -7.45 -19.59 0.67
N VAL A 60 -7.88 -20.81 0.37
CA VAL A 60 -8.08 -21.29 -1.00
C VAL A 60 -8.97 -20.33 -1.81
N GLY A 61 -8.48 -19.91 -2.97
CA GLY A 61 -9.19 -18.98 -3.86
C GLY A 61 -9.00 -17.49 -3.53
N SER A 62 -8.35 -17.14 -2.43
CA SER A 62 -7.97 -15.75 -2.14
C SER A 62 -6.81 -15.29 -3.02
N MET A 63 -6.63 -13.97 -3.15
CA MET A 63 -5.53 -13.37 -3.89
C MET A 63 -4.38 -13.04 -2.94
N VAL A 64 -3.18 -13.54 -3.27
CA VAL A 64 -1.99 -13.42 -2.42
C VAL A 64 -0.83 -12.86 -3.23
N GLN A 65 -0.18 -11.85 -2.65
CA GLN A 65 1.10 -11.34 -3.12
C GLN A 65 2.23 -11.95 -2.29
N SER A 66 3.26 -12.47 -2.96
CA SER A 66 4.52 -12.79 -2.28
C SER A 66 5.25 -11.49 -1.91
N LEU A 67 5.56 -11.34 -0.63
CA LEU A 67 6.28 -10.18 -0.08
C LEU A 67 7.80 -10.42 0.04
N GLY A 68 8.29 -11.57 -0.44
CA GLY A 68 9.70 -11.98 -0.33
C GLY A 68 10.05 -12.64 1.00
N VAL A 69 11.35 -12.83 1.24
CA VAL A 69 11.86 -13.42 2.48
C VAL A 69 12.06 -12.32 3.52
N LEU A 70 11.39 -12.47 4.66
CA LEU A 70 11.38 -11.49 5.75
C LEU A 70 12.20 -12.01 6.93
N GLY A 71 12.57 -11.11 7.84
CA GLY A 71 13.25 -11.47 9.09
C GLY A 71 14.77 -11.25 9.06
N GLY A 72 15.25 -10.23 8.34
CA GLY A 72 16.66 -9.80 8.41
C GLY A 72 17.03 -9.08 9.72
N GLY A 73 16.08 -8.99 10.63
CA GLY A 73 16.17 -8.41 11.96
C GLY A 73 14.84 -8.62 12.69
N ASN A 74 14.69 -8.04 13.87
CA ASN A 74 13.43 -8.10 14.60
C ASN A 74 12.38 -7.23 13.91
N ALA A 75 11.19 -7.79 13.71
CA ALA A 75 10.02 -6.99 13.38
C ALA A 75 9.59 -6.17 14.60
N THR A 76 9.16 -4.94 14.40
CA THR A 76 8.75 -4.03 15.46
C THR A 76 7.30 -3.59 15.27
N TYR A 77 6.54 -3.65 16.35
CA TYR A 77 5.22 -3.03 16.44
C TYR A 77 5.38 -1.70 17.18
N SER A 78 5.06 -0.61 16.50
CA SER A 78 5.23 0.73 17.04
C SER A 78 3.89 1.41 17.25
N TYR A 79 3.76 2.12 18.37
CA TYR A 79 2.70 3.09 18.63
C TYR A 79 3.34 4.48 18.65
N LEU A 80 2.94 5.34 17.72
CA LEU A 80 3.34 6.74 17.68
C LEU A 80 2.16 7.56 18.20
N PRO A 81 2.33 8.31 19.31
CA PRO A 81 1.29 9.19 19.84
C PRO A 81 0.83 10.23 18.79
N ALA A 82 -0.31 10.86 19.03
CA ALA A 82 -0.70 12.05 18.26
C ALA A 82 0.34 13.18 18.42
N ASN A 83 0.53 13.97 17.37
CA ASN A 83 1.50 15.06 17.26
C ASN A 83 2.95 14.63 17.50
N PHE A 84 3.27 13.37 17.26
CA PHE A 84 4.63 12.87 17.33
C PHE A 84 5.47 13.53 16.23
N ALA A 85 6.45 14.32 16.66
CA ALA A 85 7.42 14.96 15.79
C ALA A 85 8.67 14.08 15.70
N GLY A 86 8.77 13.27 14.65
CA GLY A 86 9.99 12.52 14.37
C GLY A 86 11.11 13.43 13.86
N SER A 87 12.33 12.88 13.84
CA SER A 87 13.52 13.53 13.27
C SER A 87 13.89 12.92 11.92
N ALA A 88 14.73 13.63 11.16
CA ALA A 88 15.30 13.08 9.93
C ALA A 88 16.15 11.84 10.24
N HIS A 89 15.95 10.79 9.47
CA HIS A 89 16.71 9.56 9.54
C HIS A 89 16.63 8.77 8.23
N ALA A 90 17.70 8.05 7.91
CA ALA A 90 17.67 7.00 6.91
C ALA A 90 16.99 5.75 7.49
N ALA A 91 16.42 4.91 6.63
CA ALA A 91 15.89 3.62 7.07
C ALA A 91 17.01 2.76 7.71
N PRO A 92 16.81 2.16 8.90
CA PRO A 92 17.85 1.35 9.56
C PRO A 92 18.21 0.08 8.78
N ALA A 93 17.27 -0.43 7.98
CA ALA A 93 17.45 -1.50 7.01
C ALA A 93 16.38 -1.32 5.92
N PRO A 94 16.55 -1.92 4.73
CA PRO A 94 15.45 -2.06 3.79
C PRO A 94 14.32 -2.84 4.47
N GLN A 95 13.12 -2.28 4.49
CA GLN A 95 12.02 -2.86 5.25
C GLN A 95 10.65 -2.50 4.69
N TYR A 96 9.67 -3.36 4.94
CA TYR A 96 8.27 -2.94 4.87
C TYR A 96 7.92 -2.07 6.07
N VAL A 97 7.10 -1.06 5.84
CA VAL A 97 6.35 -0.36 6.87
C VAL A 97 4.87 -0.50 6.54
N VAL A 98 4.11 -1.12 7.44
CA VAL A 98 2.67 -1.33 7.29
C VAL A 98 1.96 -0.46 8.31
N PHE A 99 1.24 0.56 7.86
CA PHE A 99 0.44 1.39 8.76
C PHE A 99 -0.86 0.65 9.09
N LEU A 100 -1.05 0.31 10.35
CA LEU A 100 -2.20 -0.47 10.81
C LEU A 100 -3.38 0.46 11.15
N SER A 101 -3.10 1.69 11.60
CA SER A 101 -4.11 2.71 11.91
C SER A 101 -3.54 4.13 11.80
N GLY A 102 -4.44 5.12 11.77
CA GLY A 102 -4.09 6.54 11.77
C GLY A 102 -3.51 7.06 10.46
N LYS A 103 -2.89 8.25 10.51
CA LYS A 103 -2.25 8.94 9.39
C LYS A 103 -0.80 9.28 9.70
N MET A 104 0.11 8.63 9.00
CA MET A 104 1.53 8.95 9.02
C MET A 104 1.82 10.04 8.00
N ILE A 105 2.40 11.17 8.42
CA ILE A 105 2.99 12.15 7.51
C ILE A 105 4.46 11.80 7.31
N VAL A 106 4.89 11.75 6.05
CA VAL A 106 6.29 11.57 5.67
C VAL A 106 6.74 12.72 4.80
N THR A 107 7.89 13.29 5.11
CA THR A 107 8.51 14.36 4.31
C THR A 107 9.96 14.02 4.00
N VAL A 108 10.44 14.49 2.86
CA VAL A 108 11.83 14.34 2.45
C VAL A 108 12.55 15.68 2.61
N PRO A 109 13.52 15.80 3.54
CA PRO A 109 14.29 17.03 3.72
C PRO A 109 14.96 17.51 2.43
N SER A 110 15.10 18.84 2.30
CA SER A 110 15.70 19.50 1.12
C SER A 110 14.91 19.35 -0.19
N THR A 111 13.68 18.84 -0.13
CA THR A 111 12.75 18.75 -1.26
C THR A 111 11.37 19.28 -0.87
N THR A 112 10.44 19.32 -1.82
CA THR A 112 9.02 19.60 -1.56
C THR A 112 8.20 18.32 -1.38
N GLU A 113 8.83 17.13 -1.38
CA GLU A 113 8.11 15.86 -1.32
C GLU A 113 7.53 15.62 0.07
N LYS A 114 6.22 15.38 0.09
CA LYS A 114 5.42 15.11 1.27
C LYS A 114 4.28 14.17 0.92
N ALA A 115 4.03 13.19 1.77
CA ALA A 115 2.94 12.24 1.64
C ALA A 115 2.26 12.00 2.99
N ILE A 116 0.96 11.67 2.93
CA ILE A 116 0.22 11.15 4.07
C ILE A 116 -0.17 9.71 3.73
N PHE A 117 0.26 8.76 4.55
CA PHE A 117 -0.11 7.36 4.44
C PHE A 117 -1.11 7.02 5.52
N THR A 118 -2.28 6.55 5.09
CA THR A 118 -3.37 6.17 6.00
C THR A 118 -3.31 4.67 6.25
N GLY A 119 -3.49 4.26 7.50
CA GLY A 119 -3.61 2.85 7.85
C GLY A 119 -4.82 2.18 7.19
N GLY A 120 -4.72 0.88 6.89
CA GLY A 120 -5.79 0.12 6.25
C GLY A 120 -5.33 -0.77 5.09
N PRO A 121 -6.21 -1.09 4.12
CA PRO A 121 -5.93 -2.09 3.07
C PRO A 121 -4.76 -1.77 2.13
N ASN A 122 -4.47 -0.47 1.91
CA ASN A 122 -3.47 0.01 0.94
C ASN A 122 -2.32 0.74 1.64
N SER A 123 -1.97 0.32 2.85
CA SER A 123 -1.09 1.06 3.76
C SER A 123 0.35 0.53 3.85
N VAL A 124 0.73 -0.36 2.93
CA VAL A 124 2.06 -0.94 2.87
C VAL A 124 2.96 -0.03 2.05
N ILE A 125 4.11 0.34 2.62
CA ILE A 125 5.20 1.01 1.91
C ILE A 125 6.51 0.24 2.09
N ILE A 126 7.50 0.54 1.27
CA ILE A 126 8.88 0.10 1.47
C ILE A 126 9.73 1.31 1.84
N ALA A 127 10.48 1.22 2.93
CA ALA A 127 11.55 2.15 3.23
C ALA A 127 12.88 1.51 2.77
N ALA A 128 13.45 2.04 1.69
CA ALA A 128 14.67 1.58 1.05
C ALA A 128 15.77 2.64 1.02
N ASP A 129 15.51 3.82 1.59
CA ASP A 129 16.45 4.92 1.73
C ASP A 129 17.38 4.73 2.93
N THR A 130 18.12 3.63 2.92
CA THR A 130 19.13 3.30 3.93
C THR A 130 20.30 4.28 3.90
N ALA A 131 21.13 4.27 4.95
CA ALA A 131 22.23 5.23 5.12
C ALA A 131 23.28 5.16 4.00
N ASP A 132 23.41 4.03 3.29
CA ASP A 132 24.27 3.89 2.11
C ASP A 132 23.65 4.47 0.82
N LYS A 133 22.36 4.83 0.84
CA LYS A 133 21.59 5.35 -0.29
C LYS A 133 21.20 6.82 -0.12
N SER A 134 20.96 7.28 1.11
CA SER A 134 20.53 8.64 1.42
C SER A 134 21.32 9.18 2.62
N THR A 135 21.85 10.40 2.50
CA THR A 135 22.62 11.03 3.58
C THR A 135 21.73 11.52 4.73
N VAL A 136 20.53 12.00 4.41
CA VAL A 136 19.60 12.59 5.40
C VAL A 136 18.40 11.68 5.67
N GLY A 137 17.95 10.95 4.66
CA GLY A 137 16.77 10.09 4.76
C GLY A 137 15.45 10.87 4.65
N HIS A 138 14.47 10.48 5.47
CA HIS A 138 13.15 11.09 5.53
C HIS A 138 12.77 11.45 6.98
N VAL A 139 11.69 12.20 7.16
CA VAL A 139 11.10 12.51 8.46
C VAL A 139 9.70 11.90 8.51
N THR A 140 9.44 11.11 9.54
CA THR A 140 8.10 10.60 9.87
C THR A 140 7.50 11.39 11.01
N GLY A 141 6.18 11.55 11.00
CA GLY A 141 5.44 12.17 12.09
C GLY A 141 3.97 11.79 12.06
N THR A 142 3.26 12.17 13.11
CA THR A 142 1.81 12.01 13.19
C THR A 142 1.14 13.38 13.29
N LEU A 143 -0.14 13.44 12.92
CA LEU A 143 -0.96 14.64 13.02
C LEU A 143 -1.81 14.59 14.30
N ASP A 144 -3.12 14.74 14.17
CA ASP A 144 -4.08 14.82 15.25
C ASP A 144 -4.46 13.45 15.87
N GLU A 145 -4.02 12.35 15.28
CA GLU A 145 -4.33 10.98 15.73
C GLU A 145 -3.06 10.13 15.87
N PRO A 146 -3.05 9.15 16.80
CA PRO A 146 -1.95 8.20 16.91
C PRO A 146 -1.89 7.26 15.70
N VAL A 147 -0.69 6.75 15.43
CA VAL A 147 -0.43 5.77 14.37
C VAL A 147 0.13 4.50 14.98
N THR A 148 -0.42 3.35 14.59
CA THR A 148 0.25 2.07 14.80
C THR A 148 0.86 1.57 13.50
N ALA A 149 2.09 1.08 13.58
CA ALA A 149 2.82 0.59 12.41
C ALA A 149 3.58 -0.69 12.74
N LEU A 150 3.71 -1.56 11.74
CA LEU A 150 4.58 -2.72 11.77
C LEU A 150 5.75 -2.47 10.83
N GLN A 151 6.98 -2.62 11.32
CA GLN A 151 8.18 -2.54 10.50
C GLN A 151 8.78 -3.93 10.39
N ILE A 152 9.06 -4.38 9.17
CA ILE A 152 9.53 -5.74 8.91
C ILE A 152 10.75 -5.69 8.00
N PRO A 153 11.96 -5.91 8.54
CA PRO A 153 13.18 -5.96 7.75
C PRO A 153 13.18 -7.12 6.76
N PHE A 154 13.66 -6.86 5.54
CA PHE A 154 13.92 -7.91 4.56
C PHE A 154 15.10 -8.79 5.01
N SER A 155 14.99 -10.10 4.81
CA SER A 155 16.10 -11.02 5.09
C SER A 155 17.30 -10.65 4.22
N GLY A 156 18.47 -10.49 4.84
CA GLY A 156 19.69 -10.04 4.15
C GLY A 156 19.61 -8.64 3.52
N GLY A 157 18.57 -7.85 3.81
CA GLY A 157 18.31 -6.58 3.12
C GLY A 157 17.79 -6.75 1.68
N GLU A 158 17.37 -7.96 1.29
CA GLU A 158 16.94 -8.26 -0.08
C GLU A 158 15.48 -7.84 -0.31
N ILE A 159 15.30 -6.68 -0.93
CA ILE A 159 13.99 -6.21 -1.40
C ILE A 159 13.50 -7.15 -2.52
N PRO A 160 12.21 -7.57 -2.53
CA PRO A 160 11.64 -8.37 -3.61
C PRO A 160 11.82 -7.70 -4.97
N PRO A 161 12.00 -8.46 -6.06
CA PRO A 161 12.12 -7.89 -7.40
C PRO A 161 10.97 -6.93 -7.73
N TYR A 162 11.34 -5.72 -8.16
CA TYR A 162 10.41 -4.64 -8.47
C TYR A 162 10.84 -3.87 -9.71
N ARG A 163 9.90 -3.13 -10.30
CA ARG A 163 10.18 -2.06 -11.26
C ARG A 163 9.65 -0.74 -10.74
N VAL A 164 10.34 0.34 -11.09
CA VAL A 164 9.85 1.70 -10.84
C VAL A 164 8.85 2.06 -11.93
N LEU A 165 7.64 2.47 -11.55
CA LEU A 165 6.64 2.99 -12.48
C LEU A 165 6.89 4.47 -12.78
N TYR A 166 7.16 5.26 -11.73
CA TYR A 166 7.49 6.68 -11.82
C TYR A 166 7.98 7.20 -10.45
N ASN A 167 8.59 8.40 -10.45
CA ASN A 167 8.92 9.13 -9.23
C ASN A 167 7.69 9.83 -8.65
N GLY A 168 7.55 9.80 -7.32
CA GLY A 168 6.36 10.21 -6.57
C GLY A 168 5.60 9.01 -5.99
N ILE A 169 4.62 9.30 -5.13
CA ILE A 169 3.79 8.26 -4.51
C ILE A 169 2.88 7.57 -5.54
N CYS A 170 2.56 6.29 -5.32
CA CYS A 170 1.51 5.64 -6.10
C CYS A 170 0.18 6.36 -5.88
N LYS A 171 -0.60 6.52 -6.95
CA LYS A 171 -1.96 7.07 -6.89
C LYS A 171 -2.92 5.96 -6.45
N SER A 172 -4.11 6.34 -5.98
CA SER A 172 -5.12 5.41 -5.50
C SER A 172 -5.43 4.28 -6.49
N ARG A 173 -5.49 4.59 -7.78
CA ARG A 173 -5.73 3.59 -8.84
C ARG A 173 -4.62 2.54 -8.97
N GLU A 174 -3.39 2.87 -8.60
CA GLU A 174 -2.28 1.91 -8.63
C GLU A 174 -2.21 1.09 -7.34
N LEU A 175 -2.64 1.65 -6.21
CA LEU A 175 -2.63 0.97 -4.90
C LEU A 175 -3.80 -0.01 -4.69
N ASN A 176 -4.87 0.13 -5.45
CA ASN A 176 -6.05 -0.69 -5.29
C ASN A 176 -5.76 -2.16 -5.63
N PHE A 177 -6.02 -3.05 -4.68
CA PHE A 177 -6.07 -4.51 -4.88
C PHE A 177 -7.36 -4.97 -5.59
N LEU A 178 -8.33 -4.07 -5.79
CA LEU A 178 -9.68 -4.30 -6.35
C LEU A 178 -10.16 -3.13 -7.22
#